data_AF-A0A3N0YYB3-F1
#
_entry.id   AF-A0A3N0YYB3-F1
#
_cell.length_a   1.000
_cell.length_b   1.000
_cell.length_c   1.000
_cell.angle_alpha   90.00
_cell.angle_beta   90.00
_cell.angle_gamma   90.00
#
_symmetry.space_group_name_H-M   'P 1'
#
loop_
_entity.id
_entity.type
_entity.pdbx_description
1 polymer ?
#
loop_
_entity_poly.entity_id
_entity_poly.type
_entity_poly.pdbx_seq_one_letter_code
_entity_poly.pdbx_strand_id
1 'polypeptide(L)'
;MNTTGDDGKLSPSIKVRSSELRSFGEKQQLSFPQDHTERCECMLEIRNALEVALELAEQVSTFPQLCLRADRNSAYHAVFDSSSFTQAMQYEMDHGLPVIPAEAVTGATKFSSGAGRGGTFSKSKL
;
A
#
# COMPACT_ATOMS: atom_id res chain seq x y z
N MET A 1 -34.63 -13.16 -30.51
CA MET A 1 -34.65 -11.69 -30.33
C MET A 1 -33.43 -11.32 -29.52
N ASN A 2 -32.52 -10.60 -30.17
CA ASN A 2 -31.23 -10.15 -29.64
C ASN A 2 -31.42 -8.96 -28.68
N THR A 3 -30.53 -8.88 -27.68
CA THR A 3 -29.82 -7.66 -27.19
C THR A 3 -28.59 -8.15 -26.40
N THR A 4 -27.40 -8.35 -26.99
CA THR A 4 -26.27 -7.41 -27.20
C THR A 4 -25.76 -6.63 -25.98
N GLY A 5 -24.44 -6.73 -25.73
CA GLY A 5 -23.58 -5.85 -24.92
C GLY A 5 -23.13 -6.51 -23.60
N ASP A 6 -22.05 -7.30 -23.54
CA ASP A 6 -20.63 -6.86 -23.58
C ASP A 6 -20.42 -5.42 -23.12
N ASP A 7 -19.78 -5.27 -21.96
CA ASP A 7 -18.85 -4.19 -21.64
C ASP A 7 -18.06 -4.62 -20.40
N GLY A 8 -17.08 -5.49 -20.64
CA GLY A 8 -15.98 -5.72 -19.72
C GLY A 8 -15.27 -4.39 -19.43
N LYS A 9 -15.62 -3.75 -18.32
CA LYS A 9 -14.81 -2.65 -17.76
C LYS A 9 -13.56 -3.24 -17.13
N LEU A 10 -12.53 -3.40 -17.97
CA LEU A 10 -11.14 -3.48 -17.53
C LEU A 10 -10.86 -2.29 -16.60
N SER A 11 -10.48 -2.57 -15.35
CA SER A 11 -9.82 -1.59 -14.51
C SER A 11 -8.58 -1.10 -15.26
N PRO A 12 -8.38 0.22 -15.45
CA PRO A 12 -7.20 0.71 -16.11
C PRO A 12 -6.01 0.39 -15.20
N SER A 13 -5.19 -0.58 -15.59
CA SER A 13 -3.88 -0.77 -14.99
C SER A 13 -3.07 0.48 -15.28
N ILE A 14 -2.95 1.37 -14.29
CA ILE A 14 -2.07 2.53 -14.39
C ILE A 14 -0.64 1.99 -14.42
N LYS A 15 -0.10 1.82 -15.62
CA LYS A 15 1.35 1.66 -15.83
C LYS A 15 1.99 3.01 -15.53
N VAL A 16 2.33 3.25 -14.26
CA VAL A 16 3.26 4.33 -13.90
C VAL A 16 4.57 4.00 -14.63
N ARG A 17 4.93 4.80 -15.64
CA ARG A 17 6.20 4.55 -16.34
C ARG A 17 7.31 4.88 -15.35
N SER A 18 8.22 3.93 -15.14
CA SER A 18 9.40 4.07 -14.25
C SER A 18 10.27 5.31 -14.58
N SER A 19 10.09 5.92 -15.75
CA SER A 19 10.69 7.20 -16.14
C SER A 19 10.09 8.42 -15.43
N GLU A 20 8.82 8.41 -15.02
CA GLU A 20 8.15 9.57 -14.38
C GLU A 20 8.52 9.73 -12.90
N LEU A 21 8.76 8.62 -12.19
CA LEU A 21 9.22 8.66 -10.79
C LEU A 21 10.61 9.29 -10.62
N ARG A 22 11.47 9.24 -11.66
CA ARG A 22 12.80 9.86 -11.61
C ARG A 22 12.79 11.39 -11.74
N SER A 23 11.72 11.98 -12.28
CA SER A 23 11.64 13.44 -12.43
C SER A 23 11.15 14.15 -11.16
N PHE A 24 10.69 13.41 -10.14
CA PHE A 24 10.12 14.02 -8.94
C PHE A 24 11.19 14.68 -8.04
N GLY A 25 12.43 14.19 -8.09
CA GLY A 25 13.54 14.69 -7.27
C GLY A 25 14.19 15.98 -7.75
N GLU A 26 13.94 16.42 -8.99
CA GLU A 26 14.68 17.53 -9.61
C GLU A 26 13.87 18.82 -9.76
N LYS A 27 12.55 18.78 -9.55
CA LYS A 27 11.67 19.96 -9.62
C LYS A 27 11.30 20.51 -8.24
N GLN A 28 12.27 20.59 -7.32
CA GLN A 28 12.05 21.22 -6.00
C GLN A 28 12.21 22.76 -6.05
N GLN A 29 11.76 23.36 -7.15
CA GLN A 29 11.52 24.80 -7.23
C GLN A 29 10.04 24.99 -7.56
N LEU A 30 9.20 24.80 -6.55
CA LEU A 30 7.78 25.11 -6.60
C LEU A 30 7.63 26.64 -6.68
N SER A 31 7.79 27.19 -7.88
CA SER A 31 7.25 28.51 -8.22
C SER A 31 5.72 28.39 -8.23
N PHE A 32 5.05 29.24 -7.44
CA PHE A 32 3.59 29.33 -7.43
C PHE A 32 3.07 29.54 -8.87
N PRO A 33 2.07 28.78 -9.33
CA PRO A 33 1.53 28.91 -10.69
C PRO A 33 1.09 30.34 -10.98
N GLN A 34 1.72 30.97 -11.97
CA GLN A 34 1.49 32.38 -12.30
C GLN A 34 0.34 32.58 -13.29
N ASP A 35 -0.04 31.52 -14.03
CA ASP A 35 -1.18 31.49 -14.95
C ASP A 35 -2.29 30.52 -14.52
N HIS A 36 -3.50 30.74 -15.00
CA HIS A 36 -4.69 29.92 -14.77
C HIS A 36 -4.55 28.50 -15.34
N THR A 37 -3.80 28.31 -16.44
CA THR A 37 -3.59 26.99 -17.06
C THR A 37 -2.72 26.09 -16.17
N GLU A 38 -1.62 26.62 -15.63
CA GLU A 38 -0.71 25.91 -14.72
C GLU A 38 -1.40 25.49 -13.41
N ARG A 39 -2.38 26.28 -12.93
CA ARG A 39 -3.20 25.91 -11.77
C ARG A 39 -4.07 24.70 -12.05
N CYS A 40 -4.66 24.61 -13.23
CA CYS A 40 -5.46 23.46 -13.62
C CYS A 40 -4.60 22.18 -13.74
N GLU A 41 -3.38 22.28 -14.27
CA GLU A 41 -2.45 21.15 -14.37
C GLU A 41 -2.00 20.65 -12.98
N CYS A 42 -1.64 21.54 -12.05
CA CYS A 42 -1.31 21.19 -10.67
C CYS A 42 -2.49 20.50 -9.96
N MET A 43 -3.72 20.97 -10.20
CA MET A 43 -4.93 20.33 -9.67
C MET A 43 -5.15 18.93 -10.24
N LEU A 44 -4.81 18.69 -11.51
CA LEU A 44 -4.87 17.34 -12.11
C LEU A 44 -3.80 16.42 -11.52
N GLU A 45 -2.58 16.92 -11.29
CA GLU A 45 -1.51 16.15 -10.65
C GLU A 45 -1.85 15.75 -9.21
N ILE A 46 -2.44 16.66 -8.42
CA ILE A 46 -2.90 16.38 -7.05
C ILE A 46 -4.02 15.32 -7.05
N ARG A 47 -4.96 15.40 -8.00
CA ARG A 47 -6.02 14.40 -8.13
C ARG A 47 -5.48 13.02 -8.44
N ASN A 48 -4.51 12.92 -9.36
CA ASN A 48 -3.86 11.64 -9.66
C ASN A 48 -3.11 11.09 -8.43
N ALA A 49 -2.44 11.96 -7.65
CA ALA A 49 -1.78 11.53 -6.42
C ALA A 49 -2.77 10.99 -5.38
N LEU A 50 -3.94 11.62 -5.25
CA LEU A 50 -5.00 11.13 -4.35
C LEU A 50 -5.57 9.79 -4.81
N GLU A 51 -5.85 9.63 -6.11
CA GLU A 51 -6.37 8.39 -6.67
C GLU A 51 -5.40 7.23 -6.43
N VAL A 52 -4.10 7.43 -6.69
CA VAL A 52 -3.06 6.42 -6.42
C VAL A 52 -2.93 6.12 -4.92
N ALA A 53 -3.01 7.15 -4.07
CA ALA A 53 -2.94 6.95 -2.62
C ALA A 53 -4.14 6.13 -2.10
N LEU A 54 -5.34 6.36 -2.63
CA LEU A 54 -6.54 5.59 -2.28
C LEU A 54 -6.44 4.14 -2.76
N GLU A 55 -6.00 3.91 -4.00
CA GLU A 55 -5.79 2.54 -4.51
C GLU A 55 -4.77 1.78 -3.66
N LEU A 56 -3.69 2.43 -3.25
CA LEU A 56 -2.71 1.84 -2.36
C LEU A 56 -3.29 1.56 -0.97
N ALA A 57 -4.07 2.49 -0.42
CA ALA A 57 -4.73 2.31 0.87
C ALA A 57 -5.70 1.12 0.85
N GLU A 58 -6.45 0.96 -0.24
CA GLU A 58 -7.32 -0.20 -0.44
C GLU A 58 -6.52 -1.50 -0.45
N GLN A 59 -5.40 -1.56 -1.18
CA GLN A 59 -4.53 -2.73 -1.20
C GLN A 59 -3.98 -3.04 0.19
N VAL A 60 -3.47 -2.03 0.91
CA VAL A 60 -2.93 -2.17 2.26
C VAL A 60 -4.01 -2.66 3.24
N SER A 61 -5.26 -2.22 3.07
CA SER A 61 -6.39 -2.64 3.92
C SER A 61 -6.73 -4.12 3.81
N THR A 62 -6.32 -4.81 2.73
CA THR A 62 -6.59 -6.24 2.55
C THR A 62 -5.65 -7.15 3.35
N PHE A 63 -4.53 -6.62 3.86
CA PHE A 63 -3.61 -7.39 4.68
C PHE A 63 -4.15 -7.63 6.09
N PRO A 64 -3.68 -8.67 6.79
CA PRO A 64 -3.98 -8.89 8.20
C PRO A 64 -3.59 -7.66 9.02
N GLN A 65 -4.60 -7.02 9.62
CA GLN A 65 -4.44 -5.69 10.19
C GLN A 65 -3.69 -5.72 11.53
N LEU A 66 -3.79 -6.80 12.32
CA LEU A 66 -3.06 -6.90 13.58
C LEU A 66 -1.55 -7.03 13.32
N CYS A 67 -1.15 -7.90 12.39
CA CYS A 67 0.25 -8.05 12.00
C CYS A 67 0.82 -6.74 11.45
N LEU A 68 0.15 -6.12 10.47
CA LEU A 68 0.63 -4.90 9.84
C LEU A 68 0.81 -3.76 10.84
N ARG A 69 -0.11 -3.62 11.80
CA ARG A 69 -0.02 -2.59 12.84
C ARG A 69 1.08 -2.89 13.87
N ALA A 70 1.26 -4.15 14.26
CA ALA A 70 2.34 -4.56 15.15
C ALA A 70 3.71 -4.30 14.51
N ASP A 71 3.90 -4.68 13.25
CA ASP A 71 5.13 -4.47 12.48
C ASP A 71 5.44 -2.97 12.33
N ARG A 72 4.41 -2.18 11.98
CA ARG A 72 4.54 -0.71 11.90
C ARG A 72 5.01 -0.14 13.24
N ASN A 73 4.32 -0.47 14.33
CA ASN A 73 4.66 0.06 15.65
C ASN A 73 6.07 -0.35 16.09
N SER A 74 6.46 -1.61 15.81
CA SER A 74 7.81 -2.11 16.08
C SER A 74 8.87 -1.30 15.32
N ALA A 75 8.66 -1.03 14.03
CA ALA A 75 9.57 -0.22 13.23
C ALA A 75 9.72 1.21 13.76
N TYR A 76 8.62 1.87 14.15
CA TYR A 76 8.69 3.20 14.76
C TYR A 76 9.42 3.16 16.11
N HIS A 77 9.08 2.21 16.97
CA HIS A 77 9.73 2.07 18.27
C HIS A 77 11.24 1.82 18.13
N ALA A 78 11.66 0.96 17.21
CA ALA A 78 13.07 0.65 16.97
C ALA A 78 13.88 1.87 16.52
N VAL A 79 13.28 2.75 15.70
CA VAL A 79 13.97 3.93 15.13
C VAL A 79 13.96 5.13 16.08
N PHE A 80 12.85 5.38 16.78
CA PHE A 80 12.65 6.63 17.51
C PHE A 80 12.70 6.50 19.03
N ASP A 81 12.31 5.34 19.59
CA ASP A 81 12.10 5.19 21.03
C ASP A 81 13.11 4.25 21.70
N SER A 82 13.69 3.32 20.94
CA SER A 82 14.60 2.32 21.48
C SER A 82 16.01 2.87 21.68
N SER A 83 16.58 2.60 22.87
CA SER A 83 17.96 2.98 23.22
C SER A 83 18.99 1.93 22.81
N SER A 84 18.55 0.70 22.51
CA SER A 84 19.44 -0.42 22.18
C SER A 84 18.77 -1.42 21.24
N PHE A 85 19.58 -2.20 20.53
CA PHE A 85 19.07 -3.28 19.68
C PHE A 85 18.26 -4.33 20.48
N THR A 86 18.74 -4.72 21.66
CA THR A 86 18.07 -5.71 22.51
C THR A 86 16.68 -5.24 22.94
N GLN A 87 16.54 -3.96 23.29
CA GLN A 87 15.23 -3.38 23.65
C GLN A 87 14.27 -3.35 22.45
N ALA A 88 14.78 -3.01 21.25
CA ALA A 88 13.97 -3.01 20.03
C ALA A 88 13.47 -4.43 19.70
N MET A 89 14.36 -5.43 19.77
CA MET A 89 13.99 -6.84 19.55
C MET A 89 13.01 -7.37 20.58
N GLN A 90 13.16 -6.98 21.85
CA GLN A 90 12.21 -7.38 22.90
C GLN A 90 10.83 -6.81 22.62
N TYR A 91 10.76 -5.53 22.24
CA TYR A 91 9.50 -4.88 21.86
C TYR A 91 8.84 -5.58 20.68
N GLU A 92 9.60 -5.91 19.63
CA GLU A 92 9.10 -6.65 18.47
C GLU A 92 8.48 -7.99 18.87
N MET A 93 9.19 -8.76 19.70
CA MET A 93 8.72 -10.05 20.18
C MET A 93 7.47 -9.95 21.04
N ASP A 94 7.45 -9.04 22.02
CA ASP A 94 6.33 -8.89 22.95
C ASP A 94 5.03 -8.50 22.23
N HIS A 95 5.13 -7.69 21.18
CA HIS A 95 3.98 -7.23 20.41
C HIS A 95 3.63 -8.16 19.24
N GLY A 96 4.59 -8.95 18.73
CA GLY A 96 4.37 -9.93 17.67
C GLY A 96 3.79 -11.25 18.16
N LEU A 97 4.19 -11.73 19.34
CA LEU A 97 3.73 -13.02 19.89
C LEU A 97 2.20 -13.16 19.97
N PRO A 98 1.43 -12.15 20.45
CA PRO A 98 -0.03 -12.24 20.50
C PRO A 98 -0.70 -12.30 19.13
N VAL A 99 -0.05 -11.78 18.07
CA VAL A 99 -0.59 -11.76 16.70
C VAL A 99 -0.53 -13.15 16.06
N ILE A 100 0.43 -13.98 16.46
CA ILE A 100 0.65 -15.32 15.88
C ILE A 100 -0.62 -16.19 15.91
N PRO A 101 -1.24 -16.46 17.08
CA PRO A 101 -2.46 -17.25 17.15
C PRO A 101 -3.67 -16.55 16.53
N ALA A 102 -3.68 -15.22 16.47
CA ALA A 102 -4.82 -14.45 15.98
C ALA A 102 -4.93 -14.47 14.44
N GLU A 103 -3.82 -14.25 13.73
CA GLU A 103 -3.83 -14.09 12.26
C GLU A 103 -2.80 -14.97 11.56
N ALA A 104 -1.59 -15.11 12.12
CA ALA A 104 -0.45 -15.66 11.40
C ALA A 104 -0.61 -17.15 11.05
N VAL A 105 -1.12 -17.98 11.99
CA VAL A 105 -1.33 -19.42 11.75
C VAL A 105 -2.31 -19.67 10.60
N THR A 106 -3.42 -18.92 10.58
CA THR A 106 -4.43 -19.00 9.52
C THR A 106 -3.85 -18.58 8.17
N GLY A 107 -3.08 -17.47 8.14
CA GLY A 107 -2.39 -17.00 6.94
C GLY A 107 -1.37 -18.02 6.40
N ALA A 108 -0.54 -18.56 7.28
CA ALA A 108 0.46 -19.58 6.94
C ALA A 108 -0.19 -20.86 6.40
N THR A 109 -1.33 -21.27 6.97
CA THR A 109 -2.09 -22.43 6.48
C THR A 109 -2.60 -22.19 5.05
N LYS A 110 -3.22 -21.03 4.79
CA LYS A 110 -3.68 -20.65 3.44
C LYS A 110 -2.53 -20.61 2.43
N PHE A 111 -1.37 -20.10 2.85
CA PHE A 111 -0.18 -20.07 2.01
C PHE A 111 0.34 -21.48 1.69
N SER A 112 0.41 -22.35 2.70
CA SER A 112 0.80 -23.75 2.52
C SER A 112 -0.14 -24.50 1.56
N SER A 113 -1.45 -24.21 1.63
CA SER A 113 -2.48 -24.78 0.75
C SER A 113 -2.50 -24.17 -0.66
N GLY A 114 -1.63 -23.21 -0.96
CA GLY A 114 -1.41 -22.68 -2.31
C GLY A 114 -1.94 -21.26 -2.56
N ALA A 115 -2.69 -20.66 -1.64
CA ALA A 115 -3.14 -19.28 -1.79
C ALA A 115 -1.95 -18.30 -1.70
N GLY A 116 -1.78 -17.41 -2.67
CA GLY A 116 -0.66 -16.47 -2.73
C GLY A 116 0.64 -17.03 -3.34
N ARG A 117 0.67 -18.31 -3.77
CA ARG A 117 1.79 -18.84 -4.57
C ARG A 117 1.72 -18.23 -5.98
N GLY A 118 2.84 -17.65 -6.43
CA GLY A 118 2.92 -16.99 -7.75
C GLY A 118 2.39 -15.55 -7.77
N GLY A 119 2.19 -14.91 -6.61
CA GLY A 119 1.80 -13.50 -6.53
C GLY A 119 0.33 -13.21 -6.84
N THR A 120 -0.51 -14.24 -6.94
CA THR A 120 -1.96 -14.09 -7.12
C THR A 120 -2.64 -14.01 -5.75
N PHE A 121 -2.92 -12.78 -5.35
CA PHE A 121 -3.78 -12.49 -4.21
C PHE A 121 -5.20 -12.33 -4.77
N SER A 122 -6.01 -13.40 -4.71
CA SER A 122 -7.43 -13.26 -4.98
C SER A 122 -7.98 -12.18 -4.02
N LYS A 123 -8.83 -11.28 -4.51
CA LYS A 123 -9.55 -10.29 -3.67
C LYS A 123 -10.46 -11.04 -2.70
N SER A 124 -9.92 -11.63 -1.65
CA SER A 124 -10.73 -12.32 -0.63
C SER A 124 -11.27 -11.26 0.30
N LYS A 125 -12.57 -10.98 0.17
CA LYS A 125 -13.36 -10.39 1.24
C LYS A 125 -13.32 -11.40 2.39
N LEU A 126 -12.52 -11.13 3.42
CA LEU A 126 -12.57 -11.85 4.69
C LEU A 126 -13.91 -11.55 5.37
#